data_AF-I4VUX7-F1
#
_entry.id   AF-I4VUX7-F1
#
_cell.length_a   1.000
_cell.length_b   1.000
_cell.length_c   1.000
_cell.angle_alpha   90.00
_cell.angle_beta   90.00
_cell.angle_gamma   90.00
#
_symmetry.space_group_name_H-M   'P 1'
#
loop_
_entity.id
_entity.type
_entity.pdbx_description
1 polymer ?
#
loop_
_entity_poly.entity_id
_entity_poly.type
_entity_poly.pdbx_seq_one_letter_code
_entity_poly.pdbx_strand_id
1 'polypeptide(L)'
;KIGGTSTQHHIGSAMASQHQKCSLRRASKEAAQFRIKRNRRAFKNLKVLIDQVKADPYGRIELLLRLQNQLASHILRTEKGLRILKAERLRILGLRKNRPSKDISDYLKKEAKRLALGIDHGKHLLWVWRCFGDAIPFIYHDKYALKHMFYSIEDYSAKQSAGALSGNEGRRLEIGVMQTICNRGIPAVLCDLTNTLRHGDVCVMVNADPFPREVKTSENQNSRTVRQALNLMSLKTFLSDDEASNFRGCERVERRAMPMATAHLEDLNHCIDQSRGKRWELVRPEGGVTYLAIRRGCDLERLKIVEMGKYPSCGIWSEQIESEAWAPYYPFTLSIERASDLIALLEGRLDVIVAVDAYEIMQRFADRGLIATFMDDEKVAFTVRRPNTSVDRGDPACGVSTHLMQRLLIECEPASNLIDFSVNFIEELEAMTPSRPGDSSQQDHQMMVAWRELVPRIPPLLSDDPPV
;
A
#
# COMPACT_ATOMS: atom_id res chain seq x y z
N LYS A 1 -5.79 44.46 -2.68
CA LYS A 1 -7.04 44.07 -1.97
C LYS A 1 -8.02 43.65 -3.05
N ILE A 2 -8.16 42.38 -3.42
CA ILE A 2 -8.74 41.22 -2.71
C ILE A 2 -7.96 39.98 -3.20
N GLY A 3 -7.28 39.22 -2.34
CA GLY A 3 -7.76 37.89 -1.93
C GLY A 3 -6.71 36.80 -2.20
N GLY A 4 -5.61 36.80 -1.43
CA GLY A 4 -4.45 35.91 -1.62
C GLY A 4 -3.92 35.35 -0.30
N THR A 5 -4.80 34.83 0.56
CA THR A 5 -4.46 34.40 1.92
C THR A 5 -4.97 33.02 2.34
N SER A 6 -5.55 32.20 1.44
CA SER A 6 -6.09 30.89 1.86
C SER A 6 -5.10 29.72 1.76
N THR A 7 -4.05 29.78 0.94
CA THR A 7 -3.20 28.60 0.69
C THR A 7 -2.10 28.39 1.74
N GLN A 8 -1.63 29.44 2.42
CA GLN A 8 -0.55 29.34 3.42
C GLN A 8 -1.03 28.95 4.84
N HIS A 9 -2.31 29.14 5.17
CA HIS A 9 -2.84 28.77 6.49
C HIS A 9 -3.29 27.31 6.62
N HIS A 10 -3.44 26.57 5.51
CA HIS A 10 -3.95 25.20 5.56
C HIS A 10 -2.88 24.11 5.70
N ILE A 11 -1.64 24.35 5.28
CA ILE A 11 -0.52 23.40 5.44
C ILE A 11 -0.05 23.33 6.91
N GLY A 12 -0.02 24.48 7.61
CA GLY A 12 0.32 24.53 9.04
C GLY A 12 -0.76 23.97 9.98
N SER A 13 -2.02 23.98 9.55
CA SER A 13 -3.17 23.47 10.33
C SER A 13 -3.22 21.94 10.37
N ALA A 14 -2.77 21.26 9.31
CA ALA A 14 -2.71 19.80 9.24
C ALA A 14 -1.73 19.20 10.27
N MET A 15 -0.59 19.84 10.50
CA MET A 15 0.42 19.41 11.47
C MET A 15 0.02 19.67 12.94
N ALA A 16 -0.72 20.74 13.22
CA ALA A 16 -1.22 21.04 14.56
C ALA A 16 -2.38 20.11 14.98
N SER A 17 -3.24 19.72 14.03
CA SER A 17 -4.34 18.74 14.20
C SER A 17 -3.84 17.31 14.52
N GLN A 18 -2.64 16.95 14.04
CA GLN A 18 -2.00 15.66 14.32
C GLN A 18 -1.52 15.51 15.78
N HIS A 19 -1.11 16.61 16.42
CA HIS A 19 -0.58 16.57 17.79
C HIS A 19 -1.63 16.20 18.85
N GLN A 20 -2.90 16.58 18.65
CA GLN A 20 -3.97 16.34 19.64
C GLN A 20 -4.64 14.96 19.48
N LYS A 21 -4.62 14.36 18.27
CA LYS A 21 -5.02 12.96 18.02
C LYS A 21 -3.99 11.92 18.53
N CYS A 22 -2.79 12.36 18.90
CA CYS A 22 -1.66 11.51 19.27
C CYS A 22 -1.78 10.86 20.68
N SER A 23 -2.51 11.46 21.62
CA SER A 23 -2.58 10.97 23.01
C SER A 23 -3.49 9.75 23.21
N LEU A 24 -4.64 9.67 22.51
CA LEU A 24 -5.54 8.52 22.53
C LEU A 24 -5.04 7.35 21.65
N ARG A 25 -4.29 7.65 20.57
CA ARG A 25 -3.62 6.63 19.74
C ARG A 25 -2.48 5.93 20.48
N ARG A 26 -1.74 6.61 21.36
CA ARG A 26 -0.61 6.04 22.13
C ARG A 26 -0.99 4.83 23.01
N ALA A 27 -2.07 4.90 23.77
CA ALA A 27 -2.49 3.78 24.65
C ALA A 27 -3.00 2.55 23.87
N SER A 28 -3.62 2.76 22.69
CA SER A 28 -3.99 1.67 21.79
C SER A 28 -2.75 1.05 21.12
N LYS A 29 -1.77 1.89 20.76
CA LYS A 29 -0.49 1.52 20.13
C LYS A 29 0.39 0.67 21.05
N GLU A 30 0.49 0.99 22.34
CA GLU A 30 1.29 0.21 23.31
C GLU A 30 0.78 -1.23 23.51
N ALA A 31 -0.53 -1.44 23.54
CA ALA A 31 -1.13 -2.75 23.71
C ALA A 31 -1.16 -3.60 22.41
N ALA A 32 -1.30 -2.97 21.24
CA ALA A 32 -1.10 -3.62 19.94
C ALA A 32 0.35 -4.11 19.79
N GLN A 33 1.32 -3.25 20.14
CA GLN A 33 2.74 -3.60 20.19
C GLN A 33 3.04 -4.75 21.15
N PHE A 34 2.31 -4.87 22.27
CA PHE A 34 2.48 -6.01 23.19
C PHE A 34 2.11 -7.36 22.56
N ARG A 35 1.01 -7.43 21.80
CA ARG A 35 0.63 -8.67 21.09
C ARG A 35 1.59 -9.02 19.96
N ILE A 36 2.13 -8.03 19.27
CA ILE A 36 3.18 -8.22 18.27
C ILE A 36 4.45 -8.80 18.93
N LYS A 37 4.89 -8.22 20.04
CA LYS A 37 6.04 -8.72 20.84
C LYS A 37 5.87 -10.17 21.26
N ARG A 38 4.68 -10.60 21.68
CA ARG A 38 4.41 -11.99 22.06
C ARG A 38 4.58 -12.98 20.90
N ASN A 39 4.39 -12.53 19.66
CA ASN A 39 4.46 -13.35 18.46
C ASN A 39 5.80 -13.24 17.71
N ARG A 40 6.81 -12.59 18.31
CA ARG A 40 8.11 -12.31 17.70
C ARG A 40 8.80 -13.53 17.07
N ARG A 41 8.79 -14.66 17.79
CA ARG A 41 9.39 -15.91 17.31
C ARG A 41 8.65 -16.45 16.07
N ALA A 42 7.33 -16.37 16.06
CA ALA A 42 6.52 -16.81 14.93
C ALA A 42 6.76 -15.91 13.70
N PHE A 43 6.76 -14.59 13.85
CA PHE A 43 7.10 -13.66 12.77
C PHE A 43 8.50 -13.92 12.20
N LYS A 44 9.50 -14.14 13.07
CA LYS A 44 10.86 -14.50 12.64
C LYS A 44 10.86 -15.77 11.80
N ASN A 45 10.17 -16.82 12.27
CA ASN A 45 10.11 -18.10 11.58
C ASN A 45 9.42 -17.99 10.21
N LEU A 46 8.29 -17.26 10.14
CA LEU A 46 7.59 -17.03 8.88
C LEU A 46 8.46 -16.25 7.89
N LYS A 47 9.16 -15.21 8.34
CA LYS A 47 10.09 -14.46 7.49
C LYS A 47 11.20 -15.34 6.92
N VAL A 48 11.81 -16.19 7.75
CA VAL A 48 12.84 -17.14 7.29
C VAL A 48 12.28 -18.09 6.22
N LEU A 49 11.07 -18.62 6.42
CA LEU A 49 10.43 -19.48 5.41
C LEU A 49 10.12 -18.72 4.13
N ILE A 50 9.63 -17.48 4.22
CA ILE A 50 9.40 -16.60 3.06
C ILE A 50 10.69 -16.40 2.28
N ASP A 51 11.80 -16.08 2.95
CA ASP A 51 13.10 -15.87 2.30
C ASP A 51 13.61 -17.14 1.62
N GLN A 52 13.41 -18.29 2.26
CA GLN A 52 13.78 -19.58 1.69
C GLN A 52 12.95 -19.94 0.46
N VAL A 53 11.64 -19.65 0.46
CA VAL A 53 10.77 -19.84 -0.71
C VAL A 53 11.15 -18.85 -1.81
N LYS A 54 11.36 -17.57 -1.49
CA LYS A 54 11.76 -16.54 -2.46
C LYS A 54 13.06 -16.90 -3.19
N ALA A 55 14.02 -17.50 -2.48
CA ALA A 55 15.32 -17.87 -3.05
C ALA A 55 15.24 -19.00 -4.09
N ASP A 56 14.22 -19.86 -4.03
CA ASP A 56 13.98 -20.92 -5.01
C ASP A 56 12.47 -21.27 -5.03
N PRO A 57 11.65 -20.45 -5.71
CA PRO A 57 10.19 -20.54 -5.62
C PRO A 57 9.62 -21.85 -6.16
N TYR A 58 10.20 -22.40 -7.21
CA TYR A 58 9.70 -23.60 -7.88
C TYR A 58 10.36 -24.88 -7.35
N GLY A 59 11.59 -24.82 -6.82
CA GLY A 59 12.29 -25.97 -6.25
C GLY A 59 11.96 -26.29 -4.79
N ARG A 60 11.29 -25.37 -4.06
CA ARG A 60 11.02 -25.50 -2.61
C ARG A 60 9.54 -25.47 -2.25
N ILE A 61 8.71 -26.18 -3.01
CA ILE A 61 7.26 -26.21 -2.82
C ILE A 61 6.86 -26.81 -1.45
N GLU A 62 7.67 -27.70 -0.90
CA GLU A 62 7.50 -28.22 0.46
C GLU A 62 7.63 -27.12 1.54
N LEU A 63 8.52 -26.14 1.32
CA LEU A 63 8.63 -24.98 2.21
C LEU A 63 7.45 -24.03 2.04
N LEU A 64 6.91 -23.88 0.82
CA LEU A 64 5.67 -23.16 0.58
C LEU A 64 4.51 -23.78 1.36
N LEU A 65 4.34 -25.11 1.30
CA LEU A 65 3.32 -25.83 2.07
C LEU A 65 3.52 -25.64 3.57
N ARG A 66 4.75 -25.75 4.06
CA ARG A 66 5.09 -25.52 5.47
C ARG A 66 4.74 -24.10 5.91
N LEU A 67 5.07 -23.10 5.11
CA LEU A 67 4.77 -21.69 5.36
C LEU A 67 3.25 -21.48 5.49
N GLN A 68 2.47 -21.96 4.52
CA GLN A 68 1.02 -21.85 4.53
C GLN A 68 0.38 -22.54 5.74
N ASN A 69 0.85 -23.74 6.10
CA ASN A 69 0.35 -24.48 7.27
C ASN A 69 0.63 -23.75 8.59
N GLN A 70 1.83 -23.19 8.74
CA GLN A 70 2.17 -22.38 9.92
C GLN A 70 1.29 -21.13 9.98
N LEU A 71 1.16 -20.42 8.87
CA LEU A 71 0.36 -19.21 8.77
C LEU A 71 -1.12 -19.48 9.09
N ALA A 72 -1.72 -20.51 8.47
CA ALA A 72 -3.08 -20.94 8.74
C ALA A 72 -3.29 -21.25 10.22
N SER A 73 -2.34 -21.94 10.86
CA SER A 73 -2.39 -22.24 12.29
C SER A 73 -2.40 -20.97 13.16
N HIS A 74 -1.61 -19.95 12.80
CA HIS A 74 -1.58 -18.67 13.52
C HIS A 74 -2.87 -17.86 13.33
N ILE A 75 -3.41 -17.84 12.11
CA ILE A 75 -4.68 -17.19 11.81
C ILE A 75 -5.82 -17.86 12.59
N LEU A 76 -5.96 -19.19 12.50
CA LEU A 76 -7.00 -19.95 13.21
C LEU A 76 -6.97 -19.76 14.73
N ARG A 77 -5.77 -19.74 15.34
CA ARG A 77 -5.63 -19.45 16.78
C ARG A 77 -6.09 -18.04 17.12
N THR A 78 -5.77 -17.06 16.27
CA THR A 78 -6.16 -15.66 16.47
C THR A 78 -7.68 -15.49 16.30
N GLU A 79 -8.28 -16.12 15.29
CA GLU A 79 -9.74 -16.14 15.09
C GLU A 79 -10.49 -16.77 16.26
N LYS A 80 -10.00 -17.90 16.78
CA LYS A 80 -10.56 -18.54 17.97
C LYS A 80 -10.54 -17.58 19.17
N GLY A 81 -9.42 -16.88 19.38
CA GLY A 81 -9.28 -15.86 20.42
C GLY A 81 -10.27 -14.70 20.23
N LEU A 82 -10.43 -14.20 19.01
CA LEU A 82 -11.41 -13.16 18.68
C LEU A 82 -12.84 -13.60 18.95
N ARG A 83 -13.19 -14.86 18.63
CA ARG A 83 -14.52 -15.40 18.88
C ARG A 83 -14.85 -15.38 20.38
N ILE A 84 -13.90 -15.81 21.22
CA ILE A 84 -14.02 -15.79 22.68
C ILE A 84 -14.20 -14.34 23.19
N LEU A 85 -13.36 -13.40 22.73
CA LEU A 85 -13.44 -11.99 23.14
C LEU A 85 -14.78 -11.35 22.73
N LYS A 86 -15.27 -11.64 21.52
CA LYS A 86 -16.58 -11.15 21.04
C LYS A 86 -17.73 -11.71 21.86
N ALA A 87 -17.72 -13.02 22.15
CA ALA A 87 -18.73 -13.66 22.99
C ALA A 87 -18.76 -13.06 24.40
N GLU A 88 -17.58 -12.87 25.02
CA GLU A 88 -17.47 -12.28 26.35
C GLU A 88 -17.92 -10.82 26.36
N ARG A 89 -17.59 -10.03 25.33
CA ARG A 89 -18.09 -8.66 25.20
C ARG A 89 -19.60 -8.61 25.11
N LEU A 90 -20.22 -9.51 24.35
CA LEU A 90 -21.69 -9.61 24.26
C LEU A 90 -22.30 -9.94 25.63
N ARG A 91 -21.70 -10.87 26.39
CA ARG A 91 -22.13 -11.21 27.75
C ARG A 91 -22.09 -10.00 28.68
N ILE A 92 -20.98 -9.27 28.71
CA ILE A 92 -20.82 -8.04 29.52
C ILE A 92 -21.83 -6.96 29.12
N LEU A 93 -22.06 -6.75 27.82
CA LEU A 93 -23.08 -5.82 27.34
C LEU A 93 -24.50 -6.24 27.71
N GLY A 94 -24.77 -7.54 27.78
CA GLY A 94 -26.03 -8.09 28.30
C GLY A 94 -26.24 -7.75 29.78
N LEU A 95 -25.23 -7.97 30.63
CA LEU A 95 -25.30 -7.66 32.07
C LEU A 95 -25.58 -6.17 32.35
N ARG A 96 -25.10 -5.27 31.49
CA ARG A 96 -25.38 -3.82 31.62
C ARG A 96 -26.86 -3.47 31.45
N LYS A 97 -27.66 -4.30 30.78
CA LYS A 97 -29.09 -4.06 30.59
C LYS A 97 -29.91 -4.29 31.86
N ASN A 98 -29.37 -5.02 32.84
CA ASN A 98 -30.07 -5.40 34.08
C ASN A 98 -29.99 -4.34 35.19
N ARG A 99 -29.87 -3.05 34.83
CA ARG A 99 -29.77 -1.90 35.77
C ARG A 99 -28.84 -2.17 36.98
N PRO A 100 -27.57 -2.53 36.74
CA PRO A 100 -26.62 -2.78 37.83
C PRO A 100 -26.40 -1.53 38.69
N SER A 101 -25.93 -1.73 39.92
CA SER A 101 -25.49 -0.64 40.79
C SER A 101 -24.40 0.22 40.11
N LYS A 102 -24.20 1.45 40.57
CA LYS A 102 -23.25 2.41 39.97
C LYS A 102 -21.84 1.81 39.82
N ASP A 103 -21.32 1.19 40.88
CA ASP A 103 -19.97 0.60 40.88
C ASP A 103 -19.85 -0.56 39.89
N ILE A 104 -20.86 -1.42 39.84
CA ILE A 104 -20.92 -2.54 38.89
C ILE A 104 -21.03 -2.00 37.45
N SER A 105 -21.84 -0.97 37.22
CA SER A 105 -21.97 -0.32 35.91
C SER A 105 -20.64 0.24 35.42
N ASP A 106 -19.89 0.91 36.28
CA ASP A 106 -18.60 1.49 35.94
C ASP A 106 -17.52 0.41 35.69
N TYR A 107 -17.52 -0.66 36.48
CA TYR A 107 -16.70 -1.84 36.20
C TYR A 107 -17.03 -2.45 34.82
N LEU A 108 -18.31 -2.71 34.53
CA LEU A 108 -18.75 -3.31 33.26
C LEU A 108 -18.41 -2.40 32.05
N LYS A 109 -18.46 -1.07 32.20
CA LYS A 109 -18.02 -0.14 31.14
C LYS A 109 -16.52 -0.27 30.87
N LYS A 110 -15.69 -0.27 31.92
CA LYS A 110 -14.23 -0.43 31.81
C LYS A 110 -13.90 -1.76 31.14
N GLU A 111 -14.56 -2.83 31.56
CA GLU A 111 -14.34 -4.17 31.02
C GLU A 111 -14.79 -4.31 29.56
N ALA A 112 -15.95 -3.75 29.20
CA ALA A 112 -16.41 -3.72 27.80
C ALA A 112 -15.44 -2.96 26.90
N LYS A 113 -14.85 -1.86 27.39
CA LYS A 113 -13.83 -1.08 26.68
C LYS A 113 -12.53 -1.89 26.52
N ARG A 114 -12.09 -2.59 27.56
CA ARG A 114 -10.92 -3.49 27.52
C ARG A 114 -11.11 -4.61 26.49
N LEU A 115 -12.28 -5.23 26.48
CA LEU A 115 -12.62 -6.28 25.50
C LEU A 115 -12.70 -5.74 24.07
N ALA A 116 -13.26 -4.55 23.87
CA ALA A 116 -13.29 -3.89 22.56
C ALA A 116 -11.87 -3.66 22.01
N LEU A 117 -10.97 -3.09 22.84
CA LEU A 117 -9.56 -2.93 22.48
C LEU A 117 -8.90 -4.28 22.14
N GLY A 118 -9.16 -5.31 22.94
CA GLY A 118 -8.65 -6.67 22.66
C GLY A 118 -9.16 -7.26 21.34
N ILE A 119 -10.39 -6.95 20.94
CA ILE A 119 -10.95 -7.33 19.64
C ILE A 119 -10.24 -6.59 18.51
N ASP A 120 -10.05 -5.27 18.64
CA ASP A 120 -9.39 -4.47 17.61
C ASP A 120 -7.93 -4.91 17.43
N HIS A 121 -7.21 -5.19 18.52
CA HIS A 121 -5.85 -5.74 18.42
C HIS A 121 -5.81 -7.15 17.80
N GLY A 122 -6.82 -7.97 18.07
CA GLY A 122 -6.90 -9.30 17.46
C GLY A 122 -7.17 -9.22 15.95
N LYS A 123 -7.97 -8.25 15.50
CA LYS A 123 -8.18 -7.98 14.06
C LYS A 123 -6.90 -7.48 13.39
N HIS A 124 -6.22 -6.52 14.02
CA HIS A 124 -4.95 -6.03 13.52
C HIS A 124 -3.90 -7.15 13.43
N LEU A 125 -3.83 -8.03 14.43
CA LEU A 125 -2.95 -9.20 14.38
C LEU A 125 -3.32 -10.17 13.24
N LEU A 126 -4.60 -10.36 12.93
CA LEU A 126 -5.02 -11.13 11.75
C LEU A 126 -4.56 -10.48 10.45
N TRP A 127 -4.72 -9.17 10.33
CA TRP A 127 -4.24 -8.41 9.18
C TRP A 127 -2.73 -8.57 9.00
N VAL A 128 -1.95 -8.42 10.09
CA VAL A 128 -0.49 -8.64 10.07
C VAL A 128 -0.13 -10.05 9.65
N TRP A 129 -0.81 -11.09 10.16
CA TRP A 129 -0.58 -12.46 9.69
C TRP A 129 -0.80 -12.56 8.18
N ARG A 130 -1.88 -11.98 7.68
CA ARG A 130 -2.18 -11.97 6.24
C ARG A 130 -1.15 -11.19 5.41
N CYS A 131 -0.45 -10.20 5.97
CA CYS A 131 0.71 -9.56 5.31
C CYS A 131 1.90 -10.51 5.11
N PHE A 132 2.09 -11.51 5.99
CA PHE A 132 3.04 -12.60 5.72
C PHE A 132 2.51 -13.54 4.63
N GLY A 133 1.19 -13.70 4.52
CA GLY A 133 0.57 -14.44 3.43
C GLY A 133 0.65 -13.72 2.10
N ASP A 134 0.55 -12.39 2.08
CA ASP A 134 0.72 -11.56 0.88
C ASP A 134 2.10 -11.78 0.24
N ALA A 135 3.14 -12.08 1.02
CA ALA A 135 4.46 -12.42 0.45
C ALA A 135 4.41 -13.60 -0.52
N ILE A 136 3.49 -14.55 -0.33
CA ILE A 136 3.41 -15.76 -1.16
C ILE A 136 3.10 -15.41 -2.61
N PRO A 137 1.93 -14.83 -2.99
CA PRO A 137 1.64 -14.52 -4.39
C PRO A 137 2.66 -13.56 -5.01
N PHE A 138 3.19 -12.61 -4.25
CA PHE A 138 4.18 -11.65 -4.75
C PHE A 138 5.56 -12.25 -5.06
N ILE A 139 5.84 -13.49 -4.63
CA ILE A 139 7.04 -14.23 -5.06
C ILE A 139 6.88 -14.78 -6.49
N TYR A 140 5.65 -15.11 -6.91
CA TYR A 140 5.40 -15.83 -8.16
C TYR A 140 4.77 -14.98 -9.26
N HIS A 141 4.05 -13.92 -8.89
CA HIS A 141 3.26 -13.12 -9.81
C HIS A 141 3.80 -11.70 -9.96
N ASP A 142 3.51 -11.09 -11.11
CA ASP A 142 3.72 -9.67 -11.31
C ASP A 142 2.82 -8.86 -10.36
N LYS A 143 3.40 -7.86 -9.70
CA LYS A 143 2.71 -7.03 -8.70
C LYS A 143 1.65 -6.11 -9.29
N TYR A 144 1.75 -5.74 -10.57
CA TYR A 144 0.74 -4.97 -11.27
C TYR A 144 -0.43 -5.86 -11.70
N ALA A 145 -0.18 -7.14 -12.01
CA ALA A 145 -1.23 -8.14 -12.20
C ALA A 145 -1.99 -8.43 -10.88
N LEU A 146 -1.26 -8.63 -9.78
CA LEU A 146 -1.85 -8.93 -8.47
C LEU A 146 -2.80 -7.85 -7.94
N LYS A 147 -2.58 -6.58 -8.29
CA LYS A 147 -3.50 -5.49 -7.90
C LYS A 147 -4.93 -5.78 -8.35
N HIS A 148 -5.10 -6.49 -9.47
CA HIS A 148 -6.42 -6.81 -10.00
C HIS A 148 -7.16 -7.85 -9.15
N MET A 149 -6.45 -8.61 -8.32
CA MET A 149 -7.04 -9.56 -7.37
C MET A 149 -7.64 -8.90 -6.12
N PHE A 150 -7.38 -7.61 -5.89
CA PHE A 150 -7.81 -6.89 -4.70
C PHE A 150 -9.11 -6.11 -4.89
N TYR A 151 -9.26 -5.46 -6.03
CA TYR A 151 -10.41 -4.60 -6.30
C TYR A 151 -11.63 -5.38 -6.80
N SER A 152 -12.80 -4.74 -6.69
CA SER A 152 -14.02 -5.20 -7.35
C SER A 152 -13.84 -5.26 -8.88
N ILE A 153 -14.73 -5.98 -9.55
CA ILE A 153 -14.83 -5.97 -11.02
C ILE A 153 -15.80 -4.87 -11.50
N GLU A 154 -16.69 -4.40 -10.61
CA GLU A 154 -17.68 -3.37 -10.90
C GLU A 154 -17.06 -1.97 -10.82
N ASP A 155 -16.15 -1.78 -9.88
CA ASP A 155 -15.43 -0.52 -9.65
C ASP A 155 -14.01 -0.77 -9.08
N TYR A 156 -13.23 0.30 -8.93
CA TYR A 156 -11.94 0.26 -8.25
C TYR A 156 -12.04 0.29 -6.71
N SER A 157 -13.19 -0.07 -6.12
CA SER A 157 -13.28 -0.24 -4.67
C SER A 157 -12.62 -1.54 -4.23
N ALA A 158 -12.08 -1.57 -3.00
CA ALA A 158 -11.51 -2.80 -2.46
C ALA A 158 -12.63 -3.84 -2.26
N LYS A 159 -12.49 -5.02 -2.87
CA LYS A 159 -13.45 -6.12 -2.68
C LYS A 159 -13.49 -6.53 -1.21
N GLN A 160 -14.62 -6.97 -0.69
CA GLN A 160 -14.68 -7.43 0.70
C GLN A 160 -13.62 -8.51 0.99
N SER A 161 -12.95 -8.39 2.14
CA SER A 161 -11.91 -9.34 2.54
C SER A 161 -12.48 -10.76 2.69
N ALA A 162 -11.61 -11.75 2.51
CA ALA A 162 -11.84 -13.13 2.90
C ALA A 162 -12.55 -13.26 4.27
N GLY A 163 -13.48 -14.21 4.34
CA GLY A 163 -14.21 -14.56 5.56
C GLY A 163 -13.29 -15.14 6.65
N ALA A 164 -13.89 -15.66 7.73
CA ALA A 164 -13.12 -16.37 8.74
C ALA A 164 -12.65 -17.73 8.18
N LEU A 165 -11.39 -18.09 8.42
CA LEU A 165 -10.85 -19.42 8.09
C LEU A 165 -11.57 -20.55 8.82
N SER A 166 -12.22 -20.25 9.94
CA SER A 166 -12.98 -21.23 10.71
C SER A 166 -14.32 -21.60 10.05
N GLY A 167 -14.30 -22.45 9.03
CA GLY A 167 -15.45 -23.19 8.47
C GLY A 167 -15.06 -24.66 8.26
N ASN A 168 -15.89 -25.62 8.68
CA ASN A 168 -15.37 -26.98 8.96
C ASN A 168 -15.27 -27.92 7.74
N GLU A 169 -16.15 -27.81 6.74
CA GLU A 169 -16.19 -28.75 5.60
C GLU A 169 -15.64 -28.17 4.30
N GLY A 170 -16.17 -27.04 3.82
CA GLY A 170 -15.68 -26.38 2.61
C GLY A 170 -14.18 -26.07 2.65
N ARG A 171 -13.68 -25.64 3.82
CA ARG A 171 -12.25 -25.33 3.99
C ARG A 171 -11.34 -26.54 3.89
N ARG A 172 -11.78 -27.72 4.35
CA ARG A 172 -10.97 -28.95 4.23
C ARG A 172 -10.78 -29.31 2.76
N LEU A 173 -11.82 -29.08 1.94
CA LEU A 173 -11.73 -29.27 0.50
C LEU A 173 -10.75 -28.27 -0.13
N GLU A 174 -10.88 -26.97 0.16
CA GLU A 174 -9.95 -25.95 -0.35
C GLU A 174 -8.48 -26.26 -0.01
N ILE A 175 -8.21 -26.62 1.25
CA ILE A 175 -6.87 -27.05 1.71
C ILE A 175 -6.42 -28.29 0.94
N GLY A 176 -7.28 -29.30 0.80
CA GLY A 176 -6.97 -30.54 0.09
C GLY A 176 -6.66 -30.29 -1.39
N VAL A 177 -7.40 -29.40 -2.06
CA VAL A 177 -7.14 -28.98 -3.43
C VAL A 177 -5.79 -28.29 -3.54
N MET A 178 -5.51 -27.30 -2.69
CA MET A 178 -4.22 -26.59 -2.68
C MET A 178 -3.05 -27.55 -2.44
N GLN A 179 -3.17 -28.45 -1.46
CA GLN A 179 -2.15 -29.46 -1.16
C GLN A 179 -1.94 -30.42 -2.31
N THR A 180 -3.02 -30.87 -2.98
CA THR A 180 -2.92 -31.75 -4.15
C THR A 180 -2.17 -31.08 -5.30
N ILE A 181 -2.41 -29.79 -5.53
CA ILE A 181 -1.70 -29.02 -6.57
C ILE A 181 -0.21 -28.90 -6.21
N CYS A 182 0.10 -28.50 -4.97
CA CYS A 182 1.49 -28.40 -4.49
C CYS A 182 2.24 -29.74 -4.53
N ASN A 183 1.61 -30.84 -4.13
CA ASN A 183 2.21 -32.18 -4.15
C ASN A 183 2.51 -32.67 -5.57
N ARG A 184 1.93 -32.05 -6.60
CA ARG A 184 2.26 -32.30 -8.02
C ARG A 184 3.37 -31.39 -8.55
N GLY A 185 4.06 -30.66 -7.68
CA GLY A 185 5.13 -29.74 -8.08
C GLY A 185 4.61 -28.43 -8.66
N ILE A 186 3.34 -28.07 -8.40
CA ILE A 186 2.75 -26.83 -8.88
C ILE A 186 2.49 -25.90 -7.70
N PRO A 187 3.09 -24.69 -7.63
CA PRO A 187 2.86 -23.78 -6.52
C PRO A 187 1.41 -23.26 -6.52
N ALA A 188 0.76 -23.31 -5.36
CA ALA A 188 -0.59 -22.78 -5.15
C ALA A 188 -0.75 -22.21 -3.73
N VAL A 189 -1.63 -21.22 -3.59
CA VAL A 189 -1.90 -20.54 -2.32
C VAL A 189 -3.39 -20.46 -2.03
N LEU A 190 -3.76 -20.60 -0.75
CA LEU A 190 -5.12 -20.31 -0.28
C LEU A 190 -5.33 -18.79 -0.20
N CYS A 191 -6.32 -18.26 -0.93
CA CYS A 191 -6.57 -16.81 -1.03
C CYS A 191 -6.82 -16.17 0.34
N ASP A 192 -7.54 -16.86 1.24
CA ASP A 192 -7.87 -16.38 2.58
C ASP A 192 -6.67 -16.17 3.53
N LEU A 193 -5.49 -16.68 3.14
CA LEU A 193 -4.26 -16.44 3.89
C LEU A 193 -3.67 -15.06 3.61
N THR A 194 -4.23 -14.30 2.67
CA THR A 194 -3.67 -13.04 2.17
C THR A 194 -4.66 -11.88 2.38
N ASN A 195 -4.18 -10.64 2.31
CA ASN A 195 -5.06 -9.46 2.22
C ASN A 195 -5.32 -9.06 0.75
N THR A 196 -4.43 -9.48 -0.16
CA THR A 196 -4.40 -9.08 -1.58
C THR A 196 -5.31 -9.95 -2.46
N LEU A 197 -5.28 -11.28 -2.31
CA LEU A 197 -6.10 -12.18 -3.12
C LEU A 197 -7.53 -12.22 -2.57
N ARG A 198 -8.44 -11.49 -3.22
CA ARG A 198 -9.87 -11.39 -2.83
C ARG A 198 -10.81 -12.06 -3.83
N HIS A 199 -10.28 -12.75 -4.84
CA HIS A 199 -11.07 -13.55 -5.81
C HIS A 199 -10.56 -15.00 -5.84
N GLY A 200 -11.50 -15.94 -5.84
CA GLY A 200 -11.23 -17.38 -5.75
C GLY A 200 -10.85 -17.84 -4.34
N ASP A 201 -10.81 -19.16 -4.16
CA ASP A 201 -10.46 -19.81 -2.90
C ASP A 201 -8.99 -20.28 -2.91
N VAL A 202 -8.52 -20.74 -4.07
CA VAL A 202 -7.13 -21.16 -4.33
C VAL A 202 -6.61 -20.40 -5.54
N CYS A 203 -5.40 -19.82 -5.45
CA CYS A 203 -4.70 -19.24 -6.58
C CYS A 203 -3.54 -20.14 -6.99
N VAL A 204 -3.49 -20.51 -8.27
CA VAL A 204 -2.38 -21.29 -8.85
C VAL A 204 -1.32 -20.32 -9.38
N MET A 205 -0.05 -20.60 -9.11
CA MET A 205 1.04 -19.63 -9.22
C MET A 205 2.11 -20.04 -10.26
N VAL A 206 1.66 -20.45 -11.45
CA VAL A 206 2.54 -20.98 -12.52
C VAL A 206 3.08 -19.92 -13.48
N ASN A 207 2.37 -18.81 -13.65
CA ASN A 207 2.70 -17.75 -14.61
C ASN A 207 2.74 -16.39 -13.90
N ALA A 208 3.21 -15.35 -14.59
CA ALA A 208 3.24 -13.98 -14.05
C ALA A 208 1.84 -13.48 -13.62
N ASP A 209 0.78 -13.89 -14.31
CA ASP A 209 -0.59 -13.53 -13.96
C ASP A 209 -1.23 -14.51 -12.96
N PRO A 210 -2.03 -14.01 -11.99
CA PRO A 210 -2.72 -14.84 -11.02
C PRO A 210 -3.82 -15.68 -11.66
N PHE A 211 -3.87 -16.96 -11.29
CA PHE A 211 -4.89 -17.90 -11.78
C PHE A 211 -5.80 -18.38 -10.64
N PRO A 212 -6.82 -17.59 -10.27
CA PRO A 212 -7.72 -17.95 -9.19
C PRO A 212 -8.69 -19.07 -9.59
N ARG A 213 -8.99 -19.93 -8.63
CA ARG A 213 -9.93 -21.05 -8.74
C ARG A 213 -10.90 -21.00 -7.57
N GLU A 214 -12.18 -21.09 -7.90
CA GLU A 214 -13.25 -21.31 -6.94
C GLU A 214 -13.40 -22.83 -6.72
N VAL A 215 -13.49 -23.25 -5.46
CA VAL A 215 -13.62 -24.65 -5.04
C VAL A 215 -15.02 -24.86 -4.50
N LYS A 216 -15.78 -25.79 -5.09
CA LYS A 216 -17.16 -26.08 -4.69
C LYS A 216 -17.30 -27.52 -4.19
N THR A 217 -18.10 -27.70 -3.15
CA THR A 217 -18.49 -29.01 -2.61
C THR A 217 -19.82 -29.52 -3.18
N SER A 218 -20.63 -28.66 -3.81
CA SER A 218 -21.94 -29.01 -4.37
C SER A 218 -22.19 -28.38 -5.74
N GLU A 219 -23.06 -29.01 -6.52
CA GLU A 219 -23.46 -28.57 -7.86
C GLU A 219 -24.54 -27.48 -7.85
N ASN A 220 -25.03 -27.08 -6.66
CA ASN A 220 -26.12 -26.11 -6.54
C ASN A 220 -25.71 -24.73 -7.08
N GLN A 221 -26.34 -24.32 -8.17
CA GLN A 221 -26.19 -22.99 -8.74
C GLN A 221 -27.21 -22.03 -8.13
N ASN A 222 -26.73 -21.17 -7.22
CA ASN A 222 -27.50 -19.99 -6.79
C ASN A 222 -27.00 -18.73 -7.52
N SER A 223 -27.81 -17.66 -7.51
CA SER A 223 -27.49 -16.38 -8.14
C SER A 223 -26.14 -15.79 -7.70
N ARG A 224 -25.76 -16.02 -6.44
CA ARG A 224 -24.45 -15.65 -5.89
C ARG A 224 -23.31 -16.40 -6.56
N THR A 225 -23.46 -17.71 -6.77
CA THR A 225 -22.44 -18.57 -7.39
C THR A 225 -22.24 -18.20 -8.85
N VAL A 226 -23.34 -17.94 -9.58
CA VAL A 226 -23.28 -17.47 -10.96
C VAL A 226 -22.53 -16.13 -11.05
N ARG A 227 -22.84 -15.17 -10.17
CA ARG A 227 -22.13 -13.88 -10.12
C ARG A 227 -20.63 -14.06 -9.82
N GLN A 228 -20.26 -14.90 -8.85
CA GLN A 228 -18.86 -15.17 -8.56
C GLN A 228 -18.12 -15.76 -9.77
N ALA A 229 -18.73 -16.70 -10.48
CA ALA A 229 -18.17 -17.30 -11.68
C ALA A 229 -17.98 -16.28 -12.81
N LEU A 230 -19.00 -15.43 -13.06
CA LEU A 230 -18.91 -14.36 -14.06
C LEU A 230 -17.82 -13.34 -13.72
N ASN A 231 -17.71 -12.95 -12.45
CA ASN A 231 -16.68 -12.00 -12.01
C ASN A 231 -15.27 -12.59 -12.19
N LEU A 232 -15.09 -13.87 -11.85
CA LEU A 232 -13.83 -14.57 -12.05
C LEU A 232 -13.49 -14.72 -13.53
N MET A 233 -14.49 -14.98 -14.37
CA MET A 233 -14.32 -15.08 -15.82
C MET A 233 -13.91 -13.73 -16.43
N SER A 234 -14.60 -12.64 -16.06
CA SER A 234 -14.26 -11.28 -16.51
C SER A 234 -12.82 -10.90 -16.13
N LEU A 235 -12.41 -11.20 -14.89
CA LEU A 235 -11.04 -10.96 -14.44
C LEU A 235 -10.03 -11.80 -15.22
N LYS A 236 -10.33 -13.08 -15.46
CA LYS A 236 -9.46 -13.97 -16.24
C LYS A 236 -9.30 -13.49 -17.68
N THR A 237 -10.39 -13.11 -18.33
CA THR A 237 -10.38 -12.56 -19.70
C THR A 237 -9.56 -11.28 -19.76
N PHE A 238 -9.76 -10.35 -18.82
CA PHE A 238 -8.96 -9.12 -18.76
C PHE A 238 -7.46 -9.41 -18.57
N LEU A 239 -7.10 -10.39 -17.73
CA LEU A 239 -5.70 -10.78 -17.56
C LEU A 239 -5.12 -11.48 -18.78
N SER A 240 -5.93 -12.22 -19.56
CA SER A 240 -5.43 -12.90 -20.77
C SER A 240 -5.32 -12.01 -21.99
N ASP A 241 -6.25 -11.06 -22.11
CA ASP A 241 -6.43 -10.27 -23.35
C ASP A 241 -5.77 -8.89 -23.25
N ASP A 242 -5.29 -8.52 -22.06
CA ASP A 242 -4.71 -7.21 -21.71
C ASP A 242 -5.62 -6.00 -21.99
N GLU A 243 -6.86 -6.20 -22.41
CA GLU A 243 -7.87 -5.17 -22.53
C GLU A 243 -9.26 -5.66 -22.10
N ALA A 244 -10.12 -4.73 -21.69
CA ALA A 244 -11.53 -4.99 -21.46
C ALA A 244 -12.38 -3.74 -21.67
N SER A 245 -13.55 -3.92 -22.25
CA SER A 245 -14.61 -2.91 -22.31
C SER A 245 -15.47 -2.95 -21.05
N ASN A 246 -15.91 -1.78 -20.56
CA ASN A 246 -16.81 -1.65 -19.40
C ASN A 246 -16.29 -2.36 -18.12
N PHE A 247 -14.98 -2.32 -17.90
CA PHE A 247 -14.33 -2.95 -16.76
C PHE A 247 -14.09 -1.94 -15.66
N ARG A 248 -14.54 -2.23 -14.43
CA ARG A 248 -14.40 -1.36 -13.25
C ARG A 248 -14.99 0.06 -13.42
N GLY A 249 -16.08 0.17 -14.16
CA GLY A 249 -16.73 1.45 -14.43
C GLY A 249 -16.00 2.33 -15.44
N CYS A 250 -14.98 1.80 -16.12
CA CYS A 250 -14.30 2.46 -17.22
C CYS A 250 -14.77 1.87 -18.55
N GLU A 251 -15.03 2.71 -19.54
CA GLU A 251 -15.46 2.30 -20.88
C GLU A 251 -14.43 1.38 -21.54
N ARG A 252 -13.14 1.71 -21.41
CA ARG A 252 -12.02 0.89 -21.86
C ARG A 252 -10.92 0.88 -20.81
N VAL A 253 -10.37 -0.31 -20.54
CA VAL A 253 -9.19 -0.50 -19.70
C VAL A 253 -8.19 -1.33 -20.48
N GLU A 254 -6.93 -0.90 -20.46
CA GLU A 254 -5.82 -1.57 -21.12
C GLU A 254 -4.69 -1.79 -20.10
N ARG A 255 -4.05 -2.96 -20.16
CA ARG A 255 -2.82 -3.27 -19.44
C ARG A 255 -1.65 -2.94 -20.35
N ARG A 256 -0.77 -2.07 -19.85
CA ARG A 256 0.49 -1.77 -20.51
C ARG A 256 1.64 -2.18 -19.62
N ALA A 257 2.67 -2.75 -20.24
CA ALA A 257 3.90 -3.05 -19.55
C ALA A 257 4.55 -1.74 -19.07
N MET A 258 4.88 -1.68 -17.78
CA MET A 258 5.72 -0.63 -17.24
C MET A 258 7.19 -0.94 -17.54
N PRO A 259 8.04 0.07 -17.82
CA PRO A 259 9.47 -0.12 -17.87
C PRO A 259 9.97 -0.81 -16.59
N MET A 260 10.68 -1.93 -16.75
CA MET A 260 11.23 -2.68 -15.63
C MET A 260 12.50 -2.00 -15.12
N ALA A 261 12.38 -1.01 -14.24
CA ALA A 261 13.52 -0.64 -13.39
C ALA A 261 13.39 -1.32 -12.02
N THR A 262 14.54 -1.72 -11.47
CA THR A 262 14.62 -2.34 -10.15
C THR A 262 14.18 -1.33 -9.09
N ALA A 263 13.17 -1.68 -8.29
CA ALA A 263 12.82 -0.90 -7.11
C ALA A 263 14.05 -0.66 -6.22
N HIS A 264 14.12 0.50 -5.55
CA HIS A 264 15.26 0.90 -4.72
C HIS A 264 15.28 0.18 -3.35
N LEU A 265 14.94 -1.11 -3.33
CA LEU A 265 14.91 -1.91 -2.10
C LEU A 265 16.31 -2.11 -1.52
N GLU A 266 17.35 -2.14 -2.35
CA GLU A 266 18.74 -2.20 -1.87
C GLU A 266 19.12 -0.93 -1.10
N ASP A 267 18.82 0.25 -1.66
CA ASP A 267 19.03 1.55 -1.02
C ASP A 267 18.22 1.67 0.29
N LEU A 268 16.97 1.18 0.28
CA LEU A 268 16.13 1.13 1.47
C LEU A 268 16.78 0.25 2.57
N ASN A 269 17.19 -0.97 2.23
CA ASN A 269 17.76 -1.89 3.22
C ASN A 269 19.14 -1.42 3.70
N HIS A 270 19.92 -0.75 2.84
CA HIS A 270 21.14 -0.05 3.23
C HIS A 270 20.84 1.05 4.27
N CYS A 271 19.85 1.91 4.01
CA CYS A 271 19.39 2.94 4.95
C CYS A 271 18.96 2.33 6.30
N ILE A 272 18.18 1.26 6.27
CA ILE A 272 17.77 0.53 7.47
C ILE A 272 18.99 -0.02 8.24
N ASP A 273 19.99 -0.57 7.56
CA ASP A 273 21.16 -1.14 8.24
C ASP A 273 22.01 -0.07 8.93
N GLN A 274 22.30 1.03 8.23
CA GLN A 274 23.10 2.15 8.78
C GLN A 274 22.43 2.81 10.00
N SER A 275 21.10 2.89 10.01
CA SER A 275 20.36 3.47 11.14
C SER A 275 20.57 2.73 12.47
N ARG A 276 21.11 1.50 12.46
CA ARG A 276 21.42 0.72 13.69
C ARG A 276 22.51 1.38 14.53
N GLY A 277 23.51 1.96 13.89
CA GLY A 277 24.61 2.63 14.59
C GLY A 277 24.26 4.06 15.01
N LYS A 278 23.51 4.78 14.17
CA LYS A 278 23.26 6.23 14.32
C LYS A 278 21.87 6.58 14.89
N ARG A 279 21.01 5.59 15.12
CA ARG A 279 19.57 5.69 15.47
C ARG A 279 18.67 6.24 14.36
N TRP A 280 19.23 6.82 13.30
CA TRP A 280 18.53 7.13 12.06
C TRP A 280 19.52 7.14 10.90
N GLU A 281 19.05 6.99 9.68
CA GLU A 281 19.84 7.21 8.45
C GLU A 281 18.93 7.80 7.38
N LEU A 282 19.51 8.56 6.45
CA LEU A 282 18.85 9.07 5.27
C LEU A 282 19.63 8.67 4.01
N VAL A 283 18.91 8.21 2.98
CA VAL A 283 19.45 7.91 1.64
C VAL A 283 18.59 8.59 0.58
N ARG A 284 19.21 9.05 -0.50
CA ARG A 284 18.52 9.62 -1.68
C ARG A 284 18.84 8.75 -2.90
N PRO A 285 18.00 7.76 -3.22
CA PRO A 285 18.28 6.86 -4.34
C PRO A 285 18.24 7.56 -5.71
N GLU A 286 17.45 8.63 -5.83
CA GLU A 286 17.40 9.48 -7.02
C GLU A 286 16.94 10.91 -6.66
N GLY A 287 17.03 11.82 -7.62
CA GLY A 287 16.56 13.20 -7.47
C GLY A 287 15.07 13.26 -7.12
N GLY A 288 14.75 13.95 -6.03
CA GLY A 288 13.39 14.09 -5.52
C GLY A 288 12.87 12.93 -4.67
N VAL A 289 13.65 11.87 -4.45
CA VAL A 289 13.24 10.74 -3.59
C VAL A 289 14.17 10.63 -2.39
N THR A 290 13.59 10.50 -1.19
CA THR A 290 14.33 10.40 0.06
C THR A 290 13.79 9.27 0.93
N TYR A 291 14.66 8.38 1.39
CA TYR A 291 14.35 7.33 2.35
C TYR A 291 14.97 7.64 3.70
N LEU A 292 14.16 7.62 4.75
CA LEU A 292 14.57 7.91 6.11
C LEU A 292 14.17 6.73 7.02
N ALA A 293 15.17 6.04 7.58
CA ALA A 293 14.96 5.00 8.56
C ALA A 293 15.19 5.57 9.96
N ILE A 294 14.20 5.46 10.86
CA ILE A 294 14.26 6.03 12.21
C ILE A 294 14.09 4.91 13.23
N ARG A 295 14.99 4.82 14.21
CA ARG A 295 14.89 3.86 15.31
C ARG A 295 14.39 4.53 16.58
N ARG A 296 13.72 3.75 17.43
CA ARG A 296 13.21 4.23 18.72
C ARG A 296 14.33 4.84 19.56
N GLY A 297 14.03 5.99 20.16
CA GLY A 297 15.01 6.76 20.92
C GLY A 297 15.89 7.67 20.07
N CYS A 298 15.56 7.84 18.78
CA CYS A 298 16.08 8.95 17.99
C CYS A 298 15.63 10.28 18.62
N ASP A 299 16.57 11.22 18.65
CA ASP A 299 16.28 12.60 19.04
C ASP A 299 15.61 13.30 17.85
N LEU A 300 14.31 13.60 17.98
CA LEU A 300 13.53 14.26 16.94
C LEU A 300 14.00 15.69 16.68
N GLU A 301 14.65 16.35 17.65
CA GLU A 301 15.23 17.68 17.45
C GLU A 301 16.38 17.64 16.45
N ARG A 302 17.19 16.57 16.46
CA ARG A 302 18.26 16.34 15.45
C ARG A 302 17.70 16.04 14.05
N LEU A 303 16.46 15.55 13.97
CA LEU A 303 15.79 15.31 12.69
C LEU A 303 15.20 16.59 12.08
N LYS A 304 15.10 17.70 12.82
CA LYS A 304 14.63 18.99 12.26
C LYS A 304 15.54 19.55 11.16
N ILE A 305 16.79 19.07 11.07
CA ILE A 305 17.77 19.43 10.05
C ILE A 305 17.56 18.61 8.76
N VAL A 306 16.69 17.60 8.79
CA VAL A 306 16.47 16.73 7.63
C VAL A 306 15.53 17.42 6.64
N GLU A 307 16.12 18.03 5.62
CA GLU A 307 15.38 18.53 4.46
C GLU A 307 14.96 17.36 3.55
N MET A 308 13.64 17.11 3.50
CA MET A 308 13.02 16.08 2.67
C MET A 308 12.63 16.59 1.27
N GLY A 309 12.95 17.86 0.96
CA GLY A 309 12.58 18.54 -0.27
C GLY A 309 11.72 19.78 -0.02
N LYS A 310 11.40 20.51 -1.10
CA LYS A 310 10.65 21.76 -1.09
C LYS A 310 9.15 21.53 -0.86
N TYR A 311 8.58 20.52 -1.52
CA TYR A 311 7.17 20.12 -1.37
C TYR A 311 7.06 18.60 -1.21
N PRO A 312 7.50 18.04 -0.07
CA PRO A 312 7.56 16.60 0.13
C PRO A 312 6.18 15.99 0.40
N SER A 313 5.84 14.95 -0.36
CA SER A 313 4.79 13.98 -0.03
C SER A 313 5.42 12.77 0.65
N CYS A 314 4.91 12.36 1.81
CA CYS A 314 5.55 11.34 2.64
C CYS A 314 4.65 10.12 2.86
N GLY A 315 5.21 8.92 2.67
CA GLY A 315 4.66 7.65 3.14
C GLY A 315 5.36 7.19 4.41
N ILE A 316 4.63 7.17 5.53
CA ILE A 316 5.12 6.66 6.81
C ILE A 316 4.66 5.21 6.96
N TRP A 317 5.58 4.25 6.90
CA TRP A 317 5.25 2.83 6.85
C TRP A 317 4.54 2.35 8.10
N SER A 318 4.90 2.84 9.30
CA SER A 318 4.19 2.49 10.53
C SER A 318 2.72 2.94 10.50
N GLU A 319 2.40 4.08 9.89
CA GLU A 319 1.02 4.57 9.75
C GLU A 319 0.23 3.73 8.75
N GLN A 320 0.84 3.29 7.65
CA GLN A 320 0.20 2.40 6.68
C GLN A 320 -0.11 1.03 7.29
N ILE A 321 0.79 0.51 8.13
CA ILE A 321 0.59 -0.73 8.87
C ILE A 321 -0.53 -0.57 9.90
N GLU A 322 -0.50 0.50 10.71
CA GLU A 322 -1.49 0.75 11.76
C GLU A 322 -2.90 0.99 11.20
N SER A 323 -3.00 1.62 10.03
CA SER A 323 -4.26 1.86 9.33
C SER A 323 -4.73 0.69 8.46
N GLU A 324 -3.97 -0.42 8.42
CA GLU A 324 -4.27 -1.61 7.61
C GLU A 324 -4.34 -1.33 6.10
N ALA A 325 -3.68 -0.28 5.62
CA ALA A 325 -3.79 0.28 4.28
C ALA A 325 -2.71 -0.19 3.29
N TRP A 326 -1.95 -1.25 3.62
CA TRP A 326 -0.83 -1.71 2.80
C TRP A 326 -1.25 -2.44 1.49
N ALA A 327 -2.35 -3.18 1.49
CA ALA A 327 -2.76 -3.92 0.30
C ALA A 327 -3.38 -2.96 -0.74
N PRO A 328 -3.12 -3.14 -2.06
CA PRO A 328 -2.48 -4.29 -2.70
C PRO A 328 -1.02 -4.06 -3.12
N TYR A 329 -0.23 -3.38 -2.30
CA TYR A 329 1.16 -3.05 -2.63
C TYR A 329 2.13 -4.18 -2.30
N TYR A 330 3.32 -4.14 -2.92
CA TYR A 330 4.43 -5.04 -2.62
C TYR A 330 4.65 -5.12 -1.09
N PRO A 331 4.59 -6.31 -0.49
CA PRO A 331 4.46 -6.42 0.95
C PRO A 331 5.78 -6.10 1.67
N PHE A 332 5.72 -5.32 2.75
CA PHE A 332 6.89 -5.00 3.59
C PHE A 332 7.60 -6.25 4.14
N THR A 333 6.90 -7.39 4.20
CA THR A 333 7.45 -8.70 4.58
C THR A 333 8.43 -9.25 3.54
N LEU A 334 8.39 -8.76 2.29
CA LEU A 334 9.39 -8.98 1.24
C LEU A 334 10.34 -7.79 1.07
N SER A 335 9.90 -6.56 1.32
CA SER A 335 10.74 -5.36 1.18
C SER A 335 11.87 -5.28 2.21
N ILE A 336 11.63 -5.74 3.45
CA ILE A 336 12.65 -5.74 4.51
C ILE A 336 13.41 -7.06 4.52
N GLU A 337 14.71 -7.02 4.28
CA GLU A 337 15.55 -8.21 4.19
C GLU A 337 15.70 -8.92 5.54
N ARG A 338 16.13 -8.18 6.57
CA ARG A 338 16.48 -8.78 7.87
C ARG A 338 15.25 -8.96 8.74
N ALA A 339 14.98 -10.19 9.17
CA ALA A 339 13.85 -10.51 10.05
C ALA A 339 13.83 -9.67 11.35
N SER A 340 15.00 -9.30 11.90
CA SER A 340 15.09 -8.44 13.08
C SER A 340 14.57 -7.02 12.86
N ASP A 341 14.74 -6.46 11.65
CA ASP A 341 14.26 -5.12 11.30
C ASP A 341 12.77 -5.14 10.97
N LEU A 342 12.30 -6.19 10.27
CA LEU A 342 10.86 -6.40 10.04
C LEU A 342 10.10 -6.44 11.38
N ILE A 343 10.63 -7.19 12.34
CA ILE A 343 10.09 -7.25 13.69
C ILE A 343 10.20 -5.90 14.40
N ALA A 344 11.30 -5.16 14.20
CA ALA A 344 11.43 -3.83 14.78
C ALA A 344 10.39 -2.86 14.23
N LEU A 345 10.07 -2.92 12.93
CA LEU A 345 9.02 -2.13 12.30
C LEU A 345 7.65 -2.44 12.94
N LEU A 346 7.28 -3.72 12.97
CA LEU A 346 6.01 -4.17 13.57
C LEU A 346 5.89 -3.79 15.05
N GLU A 347 7.00 -3.80 15.80
CA GLU A 347 7.02 -3.42 17.22
C GLU A 347 7.09 -1.90 17.45
N GLY A 348 7.13 -1.08 16.40
CA GLY A 348 7.31 0.37 16.49
C GLY A 348 8.68 0.80 17.03
N ARG A 349 9.69 -0.06 16.87
CA ARG A 349 11.10 0.21 17.21
C ARG A 349 11.91 0.73 16.02
N LEU A 350 11.40 0.54 14.81
CA LEU A 350 11.87 1.08 13.55
C LEU A 350 10.66 1.73 12.88
N ASP A 351 10.87 2.85 12.20
CA ASP A 351 9.94 3.40 11.23
C ASP A 351 10.70 3.72 9.95
N VAL A 352 9.98 3.67 8.83
CA VAL A 352 10.50 3.99 7.50
C VAL A 352 9.61 5.08 6.93
N ILE A 353 10.25 6.17 6.52
CA ILE A 353 9.60 7.29 5.86
C ILE A 353 10.19 7.38 4.45
N VAL A 354 9.32 7.29 3.46
CA VAL A 354 9.68 7.57 2.07
C VAL A 354 9.05 8.91 1.70
N ALA A 355 9.86 9.86 1.24
CA ALA A 355 9.38 11.13 0.73
C ALA A 355 9.68 11.27 -0.76
N VAL A 356 8.74 11.90 -1.44
CA VAL A 356 8.82 12.28 -2.84
C VAL A 356 8.54 13.77 -2.95
N ASP A 357 9.50 14.54 -3.47
CA ASP A 357 9.35 15.98 -3.63
C ASP A 357 8.59 16.30 -4.92
N ALA A 358 7.40 16.87 -4.77
CA ALA A 358 6.57 17.31 -5.88
C ALA A 358 7.29 18.33 -6.77
N TYR A 359 8.14 19.20 -6.19
CA TYR A 359 8.91 20.17 -6.95
C TYR A 359 9.86 19.49 -7.94
N GLU A 360 10.63 18.52 -7.46
CA GLU A 360 11.59 17.76 -8.28
C GLU A 360 10.88 16.94 -9.37
N ILE A 361 9.74 16.32 -9.05
CA ILE A 361 8.90 15.66 -10.08
C ILE A 361 8.49 16.66 -11.17
N MET A 362 8.01 17.84 -10.79
CA MET A 362 7.59 18.86 -11.74
C MET A 362 8.77 19.34 -12.61
N GLN A 363 9.95 19.53 -12.04
CA GLN A 363 11.15 19.90 -12.81
C GLN A 363 11.51 18.82 -13.83
N ARG A 364 11.49 17.54 -13.43
CA ARG A 364 11.79 16.43 -14.35
C ARG A 364 10.80 16.27 -15.50
N PHE A 365 9.55 16.69 -15.33
CA PHE A 365 8.59 16.81 -16.44
C PHE A 365 8.88 18.04 -17.30
N ALA A 366 9.20 19.18 -16.67
CA ALA A 366 9.55 20.41 -17.38
C ALA A 366 10.79 20.25 -18.28
N ASP A 367 11.79 19.51 -17.82
CA ASP A 367 12.99 19.15 -18.59
C ASP A 367 12.66 18.35 -19.86
N ARG A 368 11.50 17.69 -19.89
CA ARG A 368 10.95 16.95 -21.05
C ARG A 368 9.90 17.75 -21.83
N GLY A 369 9.79 19.05 -21.58
CA GLY A 369 8.84 19.93 -22.25
C GLY A 369 7.37 19.65 -21.89
N LEU A 370 7.10 19.16 -20.68
CA LEU A 370 5.77 18.87 -20.16
C LEU A 370 5.48 19.69 -18.90
N ILE A 371 4.20 19.91 -18.62
CA ILE A 371 3.70 20.56 -17.41
C ILE A 371 3.00 19.50 -16.56
N ALA A 372 3.49 19.30 -15.34
CA ALA A 372 2.83 18.49 -14.32
C ALA A 372 2.11 19.38 -13.29
N THR A 373 0.85 19.09 -13.03
CA THR A 373 0.03 19.81 -12.04
C THR A 373 -0.51 18.83 -11.01
N PHE A 374 -0.07 18.97 -9.76
CA PHE A 374 -0.61 18.21 -8.63
C PHE A 374 -2.04 18.64 -8.34
N MET A 375 -2.90 17.64 -8.10
CA MET A 375 -4.33 17.80 -7.89
C MET A 375 -4.69 17.48 -6.44
N ASP A 376 -5.69 18.17 -5.91
CA ASP A 376 -6.34 17.80 -4.64
C ASP A 376 -7.52 16.87 -4.94
N ASP A 377 -7.21 15.68 -5.47
CA ASP A 377 -8.19 14.67 -5.87
C ASP A 377 -7.82 13.29 -5.30
N GLU A 378 -8.83 12.52 -4.86
CA GLU A 378 -8.61 11.22 -4.23
C GLU A 378 -8.12 10.13 -5.21
N LYS A 379 -8.41 10.28 -6.51
CA LYS A 379 -8.12 9.28 -7.55
C LYS A 379 -6.94 9.68 -8.42
N VAL A 380 -6.74 10.96 -8.67
CA VAL A 380 -5.68 11.52 -9.52
C VAL A 380 -4.72 12.34 -8.68
N ALA A 381 -3.46 11.90 -8.59
CA ALA A 381 -2.42 12.62 -7.85
C ALA A 381 -1.94 13.86 -8.61
N PHE A 382 -1.72 13.74 -9.91
CA PHE A 382 -1.34 14.85 -10.77
C PHE A 382 -1.71 14.57 -12.22
N THR A 383 -1.79 15.64 -13.01
CA THR A 383 -1.98 15.57 -14.46
C THR A 383 -0.72 16.02 -15.18
N VAL A 384 -0.47 15.44 -16.35
CA VAL A 384 0.67 15.78 -17.22
C VAL A 384 0.13 16.13 -18.60
N ARG A 385 0.67 17.21 -19.18
CA ARG A 385 0.29 17.71 -20.50
C ARG A 385 1.42 18.53 -21.13
N ARG A 386 1.33 18.82 -22.43
CA ARG A 386 2.17 19.82 -23.09
C ARG A 386 1.85 21.25 -22.61
N PRO A 387 2.80 22.19 -22.73
CA PRO A 387 2.49 23.61 -22.71
C PRO A 387 1.40 23.95 -23.74
N ASN A 388 0.55 24.92 -23.39
CA ASN A 388 -0.51 25.46 -24.26
C ASN A 388 -1.61 24.50 -24.73
N THR A 389 -1.65 23.27 -24.22
CA THR A 389 -2.81 22.38 -24.36
C THR A 389 -3.81 22.58 -23.23
N SER A 390 -5.09 22.39 -23.55
CA SER A 390 -6.20 22.40 -22.59
C SER A 390 -7.04 21.14 -22.71
N VAL A 391 -7.31 20.50 -21.56
CA VAL A 391 -8.20 19.35 -21.47
C VAL A 391 -9.61 19.71 -21.96
N ASP A 392 -10.08 20.93 -21.69
CA ASP A 392 -11.39 21.42 -22.15
C ASP A 392 -11.48 21.55 -23.68
N ARG A 393 -10.34 21.62 -24.37
CA ARG A 393 -10.24 21.64 -25.84
C ARG A 393 -10.08 20.26 -26.47
N GLY A 394 -10.12 19.22 -25.63
CA GLY A 394 -9.91 17.82 -26.01
C GLY A 394 -8.44 17.50 -26.31
N ASP A 395 -7.50 18.30 -25.80
CA ASP A 395 -6.08 18.05 -26.05
C ASP A 395 -5.57 16.89 -25.18
N PRO A 396 -4.57 16.12 -25.66
CA PRO A 396 -4.02 15.00 -24.91
C PRO A 396 -3.51 15.40 -23.53
N ALA A 397 -3.98 14.68 -22.51
CA ALA A 397 -3.49 14.79 -21.13
C ALA A 397 -3.49 13.42 -20.46
N CYS A 398 -2.51 13.21 -19.58
CA CYS A 398 -2.38 12.00 -18.79
C CYS A 398 -2.71 12.30 -17.32
N GLY A 399 -3.69 11.60 -16.75
CA GLY A 399 -3.95 11.61 -15.32
C GLY A 399 -3.16 10.49 -14.63
N VAL A 400 -2.28 10.83 -13.69
CA VAL A 400 -1.56 9.86 -12.87
C VAL A 400 -2.34 9.59 -11.60
N SER A 401 -2.71 8.33 -11.38
CA SER A 401 -3.52 7.96 -10.22
C SER A 401 -2.77 8.11 -8.88
N THR A 402 -3.53 8.36 -7.81
CA THR A 402 -3.03 8.31 -6.42
C THR A 402 -2.46 6.95 -6.05
N HIS A 403 -2.99 5.86 -6.62
CA HIS A 403 -2.43 4.52 -6.45
C HIS A 403 -1.02 4.37 -7.02
N LEU A 404 -0.73 4.99 -8.16
CA LEU A 404 0.60 4.92 -8.76
C LEU A 404 1.61 5.77 -7.95
N MET A 405 1.19 6.93 -7.45
CA MET A 405 1.97 7.72 -6.49
C MET A 405 2.26 6.93 -5.20
N GLN A 406 1.27 6.21 -4.66
CA GLN A 406 1.45 5.40 -3.45
C GLN A 406 2.48 4.28 -3.63
N ARG A 407 2.70 3.76 -4.84
CA ARG A 407 3.75 2.76 -5.10
C ARG A 407 5.16 3.33 -4.90
N LEU A 408 5.41 4.60 -5.20
CA LEU A 408 6.68 5.25 -4.90
C LEU A 408 6.95 5.25 -3.39
N LEU A 409 5.90 5.57 -2.61
CA LEU A 409 5.97 5.75 -1.16
C LEU A 409 6.01 4.42 -0.38
N ILE A 410 5.35 3.37 -0.89
CA ILE A 410 5.16 2.09 -0.18
C ILE A 410 6.05 0.98 -0.76
N GLU A 411 6.25 0.95 -2.08
CA GLU A 411 7.03 -0.09 -2.75
C GLU A 411 8.46 0.35 -3.07
N CYS A 412 8.83 1.60 -2.77
CA CYS A 412 10.11 2.19 -3.16
C CYS A 412 10.34 2.14 -4.67
N GLU A 413 9.27 2.34 -5.44
CA GLU A 413 9.36 2.45 -6.89
C GLU A 413 10.16 3.69 -7.30
N PRO A 414 10.92 3.61 -8.40
CA PRO A 414 11.58 4.76 -8.98
C PRO A 414 10.54 5.75 -9.53
N ALA A 415 10.66 7.02 -9.13
CA ALA A 415 9.97 8.14 -9.74
C ALA A 415 10.32 8.29 -11.22
N SER A 416 11.54 7.91 -11.65
CA SER A 416 11.91 7.84 -13.06
C SER A 416 10.93 7.01 -13.89
N ASN A 417 10.54 5.83 -13.41
CA ASN A 417 9.63 4.93 -14.13
C ASN A 417 8.27 5.56 -14.36
N LEU A 418 7.75 6.23 -13.34
CA LEU A 418 6.48 6.94 -13.44
C LEU A 418 6.58 8.04 -14.50
N ILE A 419 7.66 8.83 -14.44
CA ILE A 419 7.82 9.97 -15.35
C ILE A 419 7.99 9.48 -16.80
N ASP A 420 8.87 8.50 -17.03
CA ASP A 420 9.14 7.95 -18.36
C ASP A 420 7.89 7.30 -18.96
N PHE A 421 7.14 6.54 -18.15
CA PHE A 421 5.88 5.96 -18.59
C PHE A 421 4.85 7.03 -18.98
N SER A 422 4.70 8.08 -18.16
CA SER A 422 3.78 9.18 -18.46
C SER A 422 4.18 9.98 -19.72
N VAL A 423 5.47 10.17 -19.95
CA VAL A 423 5.99 10.85 -21.14
C VAL A 423 5.68 10.02 -22.39
N ASN A 424 6.07 8.75 -22.40
CA ASN A 424 5.81 7.85 -23.53
C ASN A 424 4.32 7.75 -23.84
N PHE A 425 3.47 7.68 -22.81
CA PHE A 425 2.03 7.64 -22.98
C PHE A 425 1.47 8.90 -23.66
N ILE A 426 1.96 10.09 -23.31
CA ILE A 426 1.55 11.34 -23.97
C ILE A 426 2.00 11.35 -25.44
N GLU A 427 3.23 10.94 -25.72
CA GLU A 427 3.76 10.89 -27.09
C GLU A 427 2.95 9.92 -27.97
N GLU A 428 2.54 8.77 -27.42
CA GLU A 428 1.65 7.83 -28.12
C GLU A 428 0.26 8.42 -28.37
N LEU A 429 -0.33 9.10 -27.38
CA LEU A 429 -1.63 9.77 -27.56
C LEU A 429 -1.57 10.84 -28.65
N GLU A 430 -0.47 11.61 -28.70
CA GLU A 430 -0.22 12.61 -29.73
C GLU A 430 -0.11 11.95 -31.12
N ALA A 431 0.60 10.83 -31.23
CA ALA A 431 0.73 10.09 -32.48
C ALA A 431 -0.60 9.52 -33.00
N MET A 432 -1.53 9.20 -32.09
CA MET A 432 -2.88 8.71 -32.43
C MET A 432 -3.85 9.84 -32.76
N THR A 433 -3.54 11.09 -32.40
CA THR A 433 -4.40 12.24 -32.64
C THR A 433 -4.05 12.87 -34.00
N PRO A 434 -4.95 12.88 -35.01
CA PRO A 434 -4.62 13.49 -36.30
C PRO A 434 -4.26 14.96 -36.13
N SER A 435 -3.14 15.37 -36.73
CA SER A 435 -2.59 16.73 -36.65
C SER A 435 -3.65 17.78 -36.99
N ARG A 436 -4.04 18.61 -36.01
CA ARG A 436 -4.85 19.80 -36.25
C ARG A 436 -3.99 20.81 -37.04
N PRO A 437 -4.47 21.35 -38.17
CA PRO A 437 -3.72 22.34 -38.92
C PRO A 437 -3.72 23.69 -38.18
N GLY A 438 -2.53 24.14 -37.80
CA GLY A 438 -2.22 25.53 -37.47
C GLY A 438 -2.39 25.90 -36.00
N ASP A 439 -1.28 26.08 -35.29
CA ASP A 439 -1.10 27.33 -34.54
C ASP A 439 0.38 27.62 -34.24
N SER A 440 0.71 28.91 -34.32
CA SER A 440 2.01 29.49 -34.62
C SER A 440 3.01 29.55 -33.46
N SER A 441 4.23 29.13 -33.74
CA SER A 441 5.42 28.99 -32.89
C SER A 441 6.08 30.30 -32.38
N GLN A 442 5.34 31.40 -32.20
CA GLN A 442 5.91 32.69 -31.76
C GLN A 442 5.47 33.16 -30.37
N GLN A 443 4.38 32.63 -29.80
CA GLN A 443 4.00 32.91 -28.41
C GLN A 443 4.67 31.98 -27.38
N ASP A 444 5.12 30.80 -27.83
CA ASP A 444 5.66 29.75 -26.95
C ASP A 444 7.02 30.12 -26.33
N HIS A 445 7.82 30.91 -27.04
CA HIS A 445 9.14 31.34 -26.55
C HIS A 445 9.03 32.44 -25.49
N GLN A 446 7.98 33.28 -25.54
CA GLN A 446 7.78 34.35 -24.55
C GLN A 446 7.20 33.83 -23.22
N MET A 447 6.38 32.76 -23.23
CA MET A 447 5.86 32.15 -21.99
C MET A 447 6.88 31.30 -21.23
N MET A 448 7.80 30.62 -21.93
CA MET A 448 8.91 29.88 -21.30
C MET A 448 9.91 30.82 -20.59
N VAL A 449 10.10 32.03 -21.11
CA VAL A 449 10.91 33.08 -20.45
C VAL A 449 10.17 33.64 -19.24
N ALA A 450 8.86 33.89 -19.33
CA ALA A 450 8.05 34.36 -18.20
C ALA A 450 7.97 33.35 -17.04
N TRP A 451 7.99 32.04 -17.32
CA TRP A 451 7.98 31.01 -16.27
C TRP A 451 9.34 30.83 -15.56
N ARG A 452 10.47 31.04 -16.25
CA ARG A 452 11.80 31.13 -15.62
C ARG A 452 11.92 32.33 -14.68
N GLU A 453 11.16 33.40 -14.92
CA GLU A 453 11.09 34.59 -14.06
C GLU A 453 10.07 34.48 -12.90
N LEU A 454 9.15 33.51 -12.95
CA LEU A 454 8.11 33.27 -11.94
C LEU A 454 8.46 32.18 -10.90
N VAL A 455 9.61 31.51 -11.03
CA VAL A 455 10.23 30.82 -9.89
C VAL A 455 10.66 31.90 -8.90
N PRO A 456 10.17 31.93 -7.65
CA PRO A 456 10.57 32.97 -6.71
C PRO A 456 12.09 32.92 -6.55
N ARG A 457 12.77 34.03 -6.87
CA ARG A 457 14.12 34.28 -6.35
C ARG A 457 14.00 34.25 -4.83
N ILE A 458 14.40 33.14 -4.24
CA ILE A 458 14.62 33.01 -2.80
C ILE A 458 15.62 34.13 -2.46
N PRO A 459 15.29 35.07 -1.56
CA PRO A 459 16.25 36.08 -1.14
C PRO A 459 17.47 35.37 -0.53
N PRO A 460 18.70 35.86 -0.71
CA PRO A 460 19.83 35.33 0.02
C PRO A 460 19.51 35.50 1.51
N LEU A 461 19.50 34.39 2.25
CA LEU A 461 19.49 34.41 3.71
C LEU A 461 20.70 35.25 4.14
N LEU A 462 20.39 36.37 4.79
CA LEU A 462 21.34 37.28 5.38
C LEU A 462 22.33 36.51 6.25
N SER A 463 23.60 36.81 6.02
CA SER A 463 24.74 36.37 6.79
C SER A 463 24.58 36.69 8.28
N ASP A 464 25.00 35.73 9.10
CA ASP A 464 25.30 35.89 10.51
C ASP A 464 26.30 37.03 10.71
N ASP A 465 25.92 38.03 11.51
CA ASP A 465 26.84 38.72 12.41
C ASP A 465 26.12 38.97 13.75
N PRO A 466 26.78 38.73 14.91
CA PRO A 466 26.18 38.80 16.24
C PRO A 466 26.21 40.24 16.81
N PRO A 467 25.59 40.51 17.98
CA PRO A 467 24.90 41.77 18.27
C PRO A 467 25.80 42.85 18.89
N VAL A 468 25.35 44.11 18.76
CA VAL A 468 25.58 45.21 19.71
C VAL A 468 24.24 45.91 19.97
#